data_AF-A0A1I0HPE8-F1
#
_entry.id   AF-A0A1I0HPE8-F1
#
_cell.length_a   1.000
_cell.length_b   1.000
_cell.length_c   1.000
_cell.angle_alpha   90.00
_cell.angle_beta   90.00
_cell.angle_gamma   90.00
#
_symmetry.space_group_name_H-M   'P 1'
#
loop_
_entity.id
_entity.type
_entity.pdbx_description
1 polymer ?
#
loop_
_entity_poly.entity_id
_entity_poly.type
_entity_poly.pdbx_seq_one_letter_code
_entity_poly.pdbx_strand_id
1 'polypeptide(L)'
;MKTGKDKKTIYVDGEPIKEPPLLTIELENESSVPKVFYKGEEIKWKDEIRFRWSTKRELPLSGGVDYLIQHFVKGNQNIQLNKIGLSTGKYMSKDD
;
A
#
# COMPACT_ATOMS: atom_id res chain seq x y z
N MET A 1 -0.95 -23.52 -21.27
CA MET A 1 0.17 -22.71 -20.72
C MET A 1 -0.11 -22.44 -19.25
N LYS A 2 0.70 -22.96 -18.32
CA LYS A 2 0.63 -22.60 -16.90
C LYS A 2 1.47 -21.34 -16.72
N THR A 3 0.82 -20.19 -16.61
CA THR A 3 1.47 -18.93 -16.20
C THR A 3 1.77 -19.03 -14.71
N GLY A 4 2.93 -19.61 -14.36
CA GLY A 4 3.44 -19.54 -13.00
C GLY A 4 3.74 -18.08 -12.67
N LYS A 5 2.92 -17.44 -11.82
CA LYS A 5 3.34 -16.20 -11.17
C LYS A 5 4.51 -16.58 -10.27
N ASP A 6 5.71 -16.13 -10.60
CA ASP A 6 6.87 -16.25 -9.72
C ASP A 6 6.52 -15.66 -8.36
N LYS A 7 6.47 -16.51 -7.34
CA LYS A 7 6.23 -16.07 -5.97
C LYS A 7 7.52 -15.40 -5.48
N LYS A 8 7.50 -14.07 -5.41
CA LYS A 8 8.56 -13.29 -4.77
C LYS A 8 8.39 -13.38 -3.24
N THR A 9 9.36 -13.98 -2.55
CA THR A 9 9.42 -13.96 -1.08
C THR A 9 10.00 -12.62 -0.63
N ILE A 10 9.32 -11.92 0.25
CA ILE A 10 9.79 -10.65 0.84
C ILE A 10 10.28 -10.96 2.26
N TYR A 11 11.38 -10.33 2.66
CA TYR A 11 11.97 -10.46 3.99
C TYR A 11 11.90 -9.12 4.73
N VAL A 12 11.60 -9.16 6.03
CA VAL A 12 11.63 -8.03 6.96
C VAL A 12 12.45 -8.47 8.16
N ASP A 13 13.47 -7.69 8.53
CA ASP A 13 14.38 -8.01 9.64
C ASP A 13 15.02 -9.41 9.55
N GLY A 14 15.30 -9.87 8.32
CA GLY A 14 15.93 -11.17 8.06
C GLY A 14 14.96 -12.36 8.00
N GLU A 15 13.68 -12.15 8.33
CA GLU A 15 12.65 -13.20 8.33
C GLU A 15 11.70 -13.05 7.13
N PRO A 16 11.28 -14.16 6.48
CA PRO A 16 10.29 -14.09 5.41
C PRO A 16 8.94 -13.66 5.97
N ILE A 17 8.26 -12.73 5.30
CA ILE A 17 6.89 -12.37 5.66
C ILE A 17 5.99 -13.60 5.48
N LYS A 18 5.35 -14.03 6.57
CA LYS A 18 4.52 -15.24 6.60
C LYS A 18 3.16 -15.05 5.94
N GLU A 19 2.66 -13.83 5.98
CA GLU A 19 1.39 -13.43 5.37
C GLU A 19 1.65 -12.60 4.10
N PRO A 20 0.76 -12.65 3.10
CA PRO A 20 0.83 -11.73 1.97
C PRO A 20 0.85 -10.28 2.45
N PRO A 21 1.78 -9.42 1.96
CA PRO A 21 1.80 -8.02 2.34
C PRO A 21 0.47 -7.34 2.04
N LEU A 22 0.00 -6.51 2.98
CA LEU A 22 -1.19 -5.68 2.75
C LEU A 22 -0.97 -4.70 1.60
N LEU A 23 0.22 -4.10 1.54
CA LEU A 23 0.63 -3.11 0.55
C LEU A 23 2.09 -3.36 0.16
N THR A 24 2.35 -3.46 -1.15
CA THR A 24 3.70 -3.45 -1.71
C THR A 24 3.81 -2.31 -2.70
N ILE A 25 4.82 -1.45 -2.54
CA ILE A 25 5.19 -0.43 -3.51
C ILE A 25 6.58 -0.79 -4.02
N GLU A 26 6.68 -1.15 -5.29
CA GLU A 26 7.95 -1.42 -5.95
C GLU A 26 8.30 -0.25 -6.86
N LEU A 27 9.45 0.36 -6.61
CA LEU A 27 9.99 1.46 -7.40
C LEU A 27 11.35 1.05 -7.94
N GLU A 28 11.49 1.00 -9.26
CA GLU A 28 12.73 0.59 -9.92
C GLU A 28 13.82 1.68 -9.82
N ASN A 29 13.41 2.94 -9.97
CA ASN A 29 14.23 4.13 -9.83
C ASN A 29 13.34 5.36 -9.60
N GLU A 30 13.94 6.51 -9.28
CA GLU A 30 13.22 7.74 -8.88
C GLU A 30 12.25 8.29 -9.93
N SER A 31 12.45 8.00 -11.22
CA SER A 31 11.59 8.48 -12.31
C SER A 31 10.58 7.45 -12.81
N SER A 32 10.66 6.22 -12.32
CA SER A 32 9.75 5.15 -12.73
C SER A 32 8.36 5.31 -12.15
N VAL A 33 7.34 4.95 -12.91
CA VAL A 33 5.99 4.78 -12.36
C VAL A 33 5.99 3.54 -11.46
N PRO A 34 5.71 3.68 -10.15
CA PRO A 34 5.78 2.54 -9.22
C PRO A 34 4.74 1.47 -9.55
N LYS A 35 5.09 0.20 -9.30
CA LYS A 35 4.10 -0.88 -9.22
C LYS A 35 3.54 -0.89 -7.81
N VAL A 36 2.22 -0.89 -7.69
CA VAL A 36 1.54 -0.89 -6.39
C VAL A 36 0.66 -2.12 -6.35
N PHE A 37 0.82 -2.92 -5.31
CA PHE A 37 0.02 -4.10 -5.05
C PHE A 37 -0.72 -3.91 -3.73
N TYR A 38 -2.03 -4.13 -3.73
CA TYR A 38 -2.85 -4.11 -2.52
C TYR A 38 -3.46 -5.50 -2.34
N LYS A 39 -3.24 -6.11 -1.16
CA LYS A 39 -3.66 -7.50 -0.87
C LYS A 39 -3.25 -8.51 -1.97
N GLY A 40 -2.07 -8.30 -2.56
CA GLY A 40 -1.51 -9.17 -3.62
C GLY A 40 -2.00 -8.89 -5.04
N GLU A 41 -2.92 -7.94 -5.25
CA GLU A 41 -3.40 -7.56 -6.58
C GLU A 41 -2.76 -6.25 -7.06
N GLU A 42 -2.31 -6.21 -8.32
CA GLU A 42 -1.68 -5.01 -8.89
C GLU A 42 -2.73 -3.94 -9.23
N ILE A 43 -2.55 -2.74 -8.69
CA ILE A 43 -3.37 -1.57 -9.00
C ILE A 43 -2.87 -0.92 -10.31
N LYS A 44 -3.72 -0.96 -11.34
CA LYS A 44 -3.51 -0.33 -12.65
C LYS A 44 -4.12 1.08 -12.69
N TRP A 45 -3.71 1.90 -13.68
CA TRP A 45 -4.28 3.24 -13.94
C TRP A 45 -4.23 4.18 -12.73
N LYS A 46 -3.08 4.21 -12.05
CA LYS A 46 -2.88 5.00 -10.84
C LYS A 46 -2.81 6.49 -11.17
N ASP A 47 -3.46 7.28 -10.32
CA ASP A 47 -3.52 8.75 -10.39
C ASP A 47 -2.61 9.36 -9.32
N GLU A 48 -2.79 8.96 -8.06
CA GLU A 48 -2.00 9.42 -6.93
C GLU A 48 -1.66 8.25 -6.00
N ILE A 49 -0.43 8.20 -5.51
CA ILE A 49 0.00 7.27 -4.47
C ILE A 49 0.67 8.08 -3.36
N ARG A 50 0.09 8.04 -2.17
CA ARG A 50 0.62 8.69 -0.98
C ARG A 50 0.89 7.65 0.08
N PHE A 51 2.12 7.60 0.55
CA PHE A 51 2.50 6.86 1.75
C PHE A 51 3.10 7.84 2.75
N ARG A 52 2.52 7.87 3.95
CA ARG A 52 2.98 8.69 5.05
C ARG A 52 2.99 7.84 6.31
N TRP A 53 4.13 7.85 6.98
CA TRP A 53 4.26 7.30 8.32
C TRP A 53 4.75 8.40 9.25
N SER A 54 3.98 8.69 10.29
CA SER A 54 4.36 9.70 11.28
C SER A 54 4.68 9.01 12.60
N THR A 55 5.82 9.33 13.19
CA THR A 55 6.14 8.92 14.56
C THR A 55 5.17 9.61 15.55
N LYS A 56 5.00 9.00 16.72
CA LYS A 56 4.24 9.59 17.84
C LYS A 56 4.75 11.01 18.13
N ARG A 57 3.85 11.98 18.24
CA ARG A 57 4.16 13.32 18.78
C ARG A 57 3.51 13.46 20.16
N GLU A 58 3.82 14.56 20.85
CA GLU A 58 3.28 14.84 22.19
C GLU A 58 1.75 15.00 22.21
N LEU A 59 1.11 15.21 21.06
CA LEU A 59 -0.34 15.31 20.96
C LEU A 59 -1.00 13.93 21.02
N PRO A 60 -2.04 13.74 21.86
CA PRO A 60 -2.90 12.56 21.80
C PRO A 60 -3.45 12.38 20.38
N LEU A 61 -3.48 11.14 19.88
CA LEU A 61 -3.94 10.78 18.51
C LEU A 61 -3.01 11.21 17.37
N SER A 62 -1.76 11.62 17.66
CA SER A 62 -0.77 11.92 16.63
C SER A 62 0.14 10.73 16.30
N GLY A 63 0.47 10.59 15.03
CA GLY A 63 1.28 9.48 14.50
C GLY A 63 0.45 8.37 13.86
N GLY A 64 1.13 7.36 13.31
CA GLY A 64 0.51 6.20 12.67
C GLY A 64 0.64 6.15 11.15
N VAL A 65 0.00 5.13 10.56
CA VAL A 65 -0.01 4.90 9.12
C VAL A 65 -1.09 5.73 8.44
N ASP A 66 -0.70 6.41 7.37
CA ASP A 66 -1.60 7.09 6.46
C ASP A 66 -1.18 6.75 5.03
N TYR A 67 -2.00 5.98 4.32
CA TYR A 67 -1.79 5.71 2.91
C TYR A 67 -3.07 5.96 2.11
N LEU A 68 -2.86 6.43 0.88
CA LEU A 68 -3.90 6.68 -0.11
C LEU A 68 -3.40 6.24 -1.48
N ILE A 69 -4.20 5.43 -2.16
CA ILE A 69 -4.01 5.00 -3.54
C ILE A 69 -5.25 5.47 -4.29
N GLN A 70 -5.07 6.45 -5.18
CA GLN A 70 -6.10 6.88 -6.11
C GLN A 70 -5.81 6.25 -7.48
N HIS A 71 -6.84 5.66 -8.09
CA HIS A 71 -6.71 5.06 -9.41
C HIS A 71 -8.02 5.11 -10.17
N PHE A 72 -7.93 5.13 -11.50
CA PHE A 72 -9.09 5.10 -12.36
C PHE A 72 -9.56 3.66 -12.58
N VAL A 73 -10.88 3.47 -12.54
CA VAL A 73 -11.53 2.22 -12.89
C VAL A 73 -12.45 2.49 -14.08
N LYS A 74 -12.29 1.69 -15.13
CA LYS A 74 -13.19 1.73 -16.29
C LYS A 74 -14.44 0.90 -15.98
N GLY A 75 -15.57 1.58 -15.82
CA GLY A 75 -16.88 0.95 -15.83
C GLY A 75 -17.42 0.78 -17.25
N ASN A 76 -18.60 0.17 -17.39
CA ASN A 76 -19.19 -0.14 -18.69
C ASN A 76 -19.39 1.09 -19.59
N GLN A 77 -19.57 2.30 -19.03
CA GLN A 77 -19.77 3.52 -19.80
C GLN A 77 -19.06 4.77 -19.23
N ASN A 78 -18.39 4.68 -18.07
CA ASN A 78 -17.76 5.83 -17.41
C ASN A 78 -16.40 5.44 -16.81
N ILE A 79 -15.50 6.43 -16.70
CA ILE A 79 -14.28 6.33 -15.91
C ILE A 79 -14.59 6.90 -14.53
N GLN A 80 -14.31 6.14 -13.47
CA GLN A 80 -14.50 6.57 -12.09
C GLN A 80 -13.16 6.65 -11.37
N LEU A 81 -12.99 7.66 -10.52
CA LEU A 81 -11.86 7.74 -9.59
C LEU A 81 -12.17 6.92 -8.35
N ASN A 82 -11.40 5.86 -8.10
CA ASN A 82 -11.50 5.01 -6.93
C ASN A 82 -10.37 5.33 -5.94
N LYS A 83 -10.65 5.22 -4.64
CA LYS A 83 -9.70 5.52 -3.56
C LYS A 83 -9.60 4.33 -2.61
N ILE A 84 -8.40 3.79 -2.43
CA ILE A 84 -8.07 2.81 -1.39
C ILE A 84 -7.17 3.52 -0.39
N GLY A 85 -7.55 3.55 0.87
CA GLY A 85 -6.73 4.20 1.88
C GLY A 85 -7.08 3.78 3.30
N LEU A 86 -6.12 3.98 4.18
CA LEU A 86 -6.25 3.81 5.61
C LEU A 86 -5.56 4.98 6.28
N SER A 87 -6.26 5.62 7.21
CA SER A 87 -5.67 6.59 8.12
C SER A 87 -5.91 6.08 9.54
N THR A 88 -4.87 5.57 10.20
CA THR A 88 -4.97 5.17 11.60
C THR A 88 -4.57 6.35 12.48
N GLY A 89 -5.55 7.15 12.92
CA GLY A 89 -5.34 8.13 14.01
C GLY A 89 -5.18 7.50 15.40
N LYS A 90 -5.09 6.16 15.47
CA LYS A 90 -4.93 5.39 16.70
C LYS A 90 -3.64 4.58 16.58
N TYR A 91 -2.64 4.94 17.38
CA TYR A 91 -1.90 3.87 18.05
C TYR A 91 -2.96 2.98 18.71
N MET A 92 -3.06 1.73 18.25
CA MET A 92 -3.68 0.68 19.04
C MET A 92 -2.83 0.60 20.31
N SER A 93 -3.37 1.03 21.44
CA SER A 93 -2.82 0.71 22.74
C SER A 93 -2.75 -0.81 22.84
N LYS A 94 -1.57 -1.35 22.62
CA LYS A 94 -1.14 -2.57 23.28
C LYS A 94 0.03 -2.13 24.13
N ASP A 95 -0.34 -1.72 25.33
CA ASP A 95 0.37 -1.89 26.58
C ASP A 95 1.83 -1.43 26.61
N ASP A 96 2.07 -0.40 27.43
CA ASP A 96 3.33 -0.21 28.16
C ASP A 96 3.73 -1.48 28.94
#